data_AF-A0AAD4PPV4-F1
#
_entry.id   AF-A0AAD4PPV4-F1
#
_cell.length_a   1.000
_cell.length_b   1.000
_cell.length_c   1.000
_cell.angle_alpha   90.00
_cell.angle_beta   90.00
_cell.angle_gamma   90.00
#
_symmetry.space_group_name_H-M   'P 1'
#
loop_
_entity.id
_entity.type
_entity.pdbx_description
1 polymer ?
#
loop_
_entity_poly.entity_id
_entity_poly.type
_entity_poly.pdbx_seq_one_letter_code
_entity_poly.pdbx_strand_id
1 'polypeptide(L)'
;MKIISLGLLIACSFAWAEGANWRINEDYIDSDEYVRPRWTHRHSEMWPCDVADYPAAYLLIHKVEQRLYDINNEQMRNNIVDYVVNRLRKCKSDGQMDEHCVKRSIGYAMSFINRHQIPQQF
;
A
#
# COMPACT_ATOMS: atom_id res chain seq x y z
N MET A 1 -45.87 46.28 -24.90
CA MET A 1 -44.52 46.11 -25.50
C MET A 1 -43.58 45.66 -24.40
N LYS A 2 -42.93 44.49 -24.57
CA LYS A 2 -41.65 43.99 -24.01
C LYS A 2 -41.43 44.25 -22.49
N ILE A 3 -41.23 43.25 -21.62
CA ILE A 3 -40.27 42.13 -21.72
C ILE A 3 -40.86 40.93 -20.96
N ILE A 4 -41.08 39.84 -21.70
CA ILE A 4 -41.25 38.47 -21.21
C ILE A 4 -39.86 37.82 -21.26
N SER A 5 -39.61 36.85 -20.36
CA SER A 5 -38.47 35.92 -20.35
C SER A 5 -37.15 36.41 -19.75
N LEU A 6 -36.99 36.17 -18.46
CA LEU A 6 -35.72 35.67 -17.88
C LEU A 6 -35.98 34.95 -16.55
N GLY A 7 -37.07 34.18 -16.49
CA GLY A 7 -37.30 33.14 -15.49
C GLY A 7 -36.86 31.79 -16.05
N LEU A 8 -35.56 31.58 -16.17
CA LEU A 8 -34.87 30.30 -16.48
C LEU A 8 -33.39 30.64 -16.66
N LEU A 9 -32.49 29.85 -16.07
CA LEU A 9 -31.07 30.12 -15.79
C LEU A 9 -30.92 30.86 -14.43
N ILE A 10 -30.61 30.26 -13.30
CA ILE A 10 -29.72 29.13 -13.01
C ILE A 10 -30.23 28.46 -11.73
N ALA A 11 -31.09 27.45 -11.88
CA ALA A 11 -31.23 26.40 -10.89
C ALA A 11 -30.13 25.37 -11.20
N CYS A 12 -29.06 25.32 -10.39
CA CYS A 12 -28.11 24.19 -10.33
C CYS A 12 -26.98 24.42 -9.29
N SER A 13 -27.31 24.79 -8.05
CA SER A 13 -26.32 24.82 -6.95
C SER A 13 -26.77 24.01 -5.73
N PHE A 14 -27.47 22.91 -5.97
CA PHE A 14 -27.65 21.84 -4.99
C PHE A 14 -27.38 20.49 -5.63
N ALA A 15 -26.15 19.99 -5.50
CA ALA A 15 -25.86 18.57 -5.24
C ALA A 15 -24.38 18.42 -4.84
N TRP A 16 -24.10 18.27 -3.55
CA TRP A 16 -23.89 16.97 -2.89
C TRP A 16 -22.72 16.20 -3.52
N ALA A 17 -21.57 16.18 -2.83
CA ALA A 17 -20.98 14.95 -2.31
C ALA A 17 -19.59 15.25 -1.73
N GLU A 18 -19.56 15.27 -0.41
CA GLU A 18 -18.48 14.76 0.44
C GLU A 18 -17.25 14.22 -0.30
N GLY A 19 -16.23 15.07 -0.42
CA GLY A 19 -14.85 14.62 -0.67
C GLY A 19 -14.18 14.13 0.62
N ALA A 20 -14.88 13.40 1.48
CA ALA A 20 -14.31 12.74 2.64
C ALA A 20 -13.95 11.30 2.29
N ASN A 21 -13.02 11.09 1.36
CA ASN A 21 -12.47 9.76 1.12
C ASN A 21 -11.35 9.47 2.14
N TRP A 22 -11.71 9.38 3.42
CA TRP A 22 -10.92 8.72 4.45
C TRP A 22 -11.56 7.35 4.70
N ARG A 23 -11.43 6.46 3.71
CA ARG A 23 -11.62 5.02 3.94
C ARG A 23 -10.41 4.46 4.67
N ILE A 24 -10.27 4.75 5.97
CA ILE A 24 -9.44 3.94 6.86
C ILE A 24 -10.04 3.99 8.28
N ASN A 25 -10.98 3.09 8.54
CA ASN A 25 -11.01 2.38 9.81
C ASN A 25 -11.62 1.02 9.52
N GLU A 26 -10.85 0.16 8.83
CA GLU A 26 -11.07 -1.27 9.00
C GLU A 26 -10.57 -1.59 10.39
N ASP A 27 -11.54 -1.96 11.23
CA ASP A 27 -11.37 -2.41 12.58
C ASP A 27 -10.16 -3.34 12.67
N TYR A 28 -9.18 -2.92 13.47
CA TYR A 28 -8.09 -3.78 13.91
C TYR A 28 -8.71 -4.84 14.82
N ILE A 29 -9.30 -5.85 14.20
CA ILE A 29 -9.70 -7.08 14.86
C ILE A 29 -8.39 -7.83 15.11
N ASP A 30 -7.84 -7.59 16.30
CA ASP A 30 -6.84 -8.43 16.93
C ASP A 30 -7.53 -9.76 17.27
N SER A 31 -7.62 -10.65 16.28
CA SER A 31 -8.13 -11.99 16.45
C SER A 31 -7.25 -12.93 15.64
N ASP A 32 -6.09 -13.25 16.21
CA ASP A 32 -5.64 -14.65 16.31
C ASP A 32 -4.34 -14.70 17.14
N GLU A 33 -4.58 -14.75 18.44
CA GLU A 33 -3.68 -15.37 19.40
C GLU A 33 -3.48 -16.87 18.99
N TYR A 34 -2.24 -17.23 18.63
CA TYR A 34 -1.66 -18.58 18.38
C TYR A 34 -1.46 -19.14 16.95
N VAL A 35 -1.53 -18.36 15.86
CA VAL A 35 -0.92 -18.77 14.58
C VAL A 35 0.14 -17.76 14.18
N ARG A 36 1.41 -18.02 14.54
CA ARG A 36 2.53 -17.22 14.03
C ARG A 36 2.47 -17.26 12.50
N PRO A 37 2.24 -16.13 11.81
CA PRO A 37 2.12 -16.14 10.37
C PRO A 37 3.43 -16.63 9.75
N ARG A 38 3.35 -17.38 8.63
CA ARG A 38 4.52 -17.97 7.95
C ARG A 38 5.61 -16.95 7.58
N TRP A 39 5.28 -15.66 7.54
CA TRP A 39 6.22 -14.54 7.32
C TRP A 39 7.00 -14.10 8.57
N THR A 40 6.64 -14.56 9.76
CA THR A 40 7.44 -14.40 11.01
C THR A 40 8.57 -15.43 11.13
N HIS A 41 8.79 -16.25 10.10
CA HIS A 41 9.84 -17.25 10.12
C HIS A 41 11.22 -16.57 10.09
N ARG A 42 12.05 -16.98 11.04
CA ARG A 42 13.44 -16.57 11.25
C ARG A 42 14.33 -16.65 9.99
N HIS A 43 13.91 -17.37 8.95
CA HIS A 43 14.58 -17.48 7.66
C HIS A 43 13.54 -17.56 6.52
N SER A 44 12.97 -16.42 6.11
CA SER A 44 12.31 -16.37 4.80
C SER A 44 13.38 -16.52 3.71
N GLU A 45 13.16 -17.42 2.74
CA GLU A 45 14.06 -17.53 1.58
C GLU A 45 14.01 -16.28 0.69
N MET A 46 12.91 -15.53 0.76
CA MET A 46 12.69 -14.32 -0.05
C MET A 46 13.16 -13.04 0.64
N TRP A 47 12.98 -12.94 1.96
CA TRP A 47 13.28 -11.72 2.72
C TRP A 47 14.54 -11.88 3.55
N PRO A 48 15.53 -10.99 3.39
CA PRO A 48 16.76 -11.11 4.15
C PRO A 48 16.52 -10.79 5.64
N CYS A 49 17.21 -11.52 6.52
CA CYS A 49 17.06 -11.39 7.99
C CYS A 49 17.28 -9.95 8.48
N ASP A 50 18.13 -9.18 7.79
CA ASP A 50 18.43 -7.80 8.15
C ASP A 50 17.21 -6.85 8.04
N VAL A 51 16.12 -7.26 7.40
CA VAL A 51 14.85 -6.54 7.41
C VAL A 51 13.71 -7.37 7.99
N ALA A 52 13.74 -8.70 7.79
CA ALA A 52 12.68 -9.60 8.22
C ALA A 52 12.63 -9.81 9.75
N ASP A 53 13.74 -9.63 10.47
CA ASP A 53 13.74 -9.80 11.94
C ASP A 53 13.06 -8.64 12.69
N TYR A 54 12.67 -7.58 11.99
CA TYR A 54 12.04 -6.40 12.56
C TYR A 54 10.51 -6.49 12.49
N PRO A 55 9.80 -6.51 13.65
CA PRO A 55 8.34 -6.59 13.65
C PRO A 55 7.65 -5.47 12.86
N ALA A 56 8.26 -4.28 12.83
CA ALA A 56 7.77 -3.15 12.05
C ALA A 56 7.67 -3.44 10.54
N ALA A 57 8.54 -4.30 9.98
CA ALA A 57 8.57 -4.63 8.56
C ALA A 57 7.40 -5.53 8.11
N TYR A 58 6.84 -6.30 9.05
CA TYR A 58 5.92 -7.39 8.79
C TYR A 58 4.69 -7.00 7.98
N LEU A 59 4.07 -5.87 8.31
CA LEU A 59 2.88 -5.40 7.58
C LEU A 59 3.19 -5.14 6.10
N LEU A 60 4.35 -4.52 5.81
CA LEU A 60 4.76 -4.24 4.45
C LEU A 60 5.12 -5.53 3.70
N ILE A 61 5.93 -6.39 4.34
CA ILE A 61 6.32 -7.70 3.80
C ILE A 61 5.09 -8.49 3.43
N HIS A 62 4.16 -8.67 4.36
CA HIS A 62 2.94 -9.44 4.13
C HIS A 62 2.11 -8.87 2.99
N LYS A 63 1.88 -7.54 2.96
CA LYS A 63 1.14 -6.89 1.87
C LYS A 63 1.80 -7.10 0.51
N VAL A 64 3.12 -7.06 0.44
CA VAL A 64 3.86 -7.28 -0.82
C VAL A 64 3.79 -8.74 -1.23
N GLU A 65 3.99 -9.69 -0.32
CA GLU A 65 3.88 -11.13 -0.61
C GLU A 65 2.55 -11.49 -1.25
N GLN A 66 1.44 -10.95 -0.73
CA GLN A 66 0.12 -11.16 -1.32
C GLN A 66 0.06 -10.72 -2.79
N ARG A 67 0.72 -9.61 -3.15
CA ARG A 67 0.78 -9.12 -4.53
C ARG A 67 1.73 -9.92 -5.41
N LEU A 68 2.80 -10.45 -4.83
CA LEU A 68 3.77 -11.28 -5.54
C LEU A 68 3.18 -12.63 -5.97
N TYR A 69 2.20 -13.15 -5.23
CA TYR A 69 1.51 -14.40 -5.57
C TYR A 69 0.82 -14.33 -6.95
N ASP A 70 0.30 -13.16 -7.32
CA ASP A 70 -0.40 -12.95 -8.59
C ASP A 70 0.57 -12.66 -9.77
N ILE A 71 1.88 -12.53 -9.53
CA ILE A 71 2.87 -12.17 -10.55
C ILE A 71 3.61 -13.42 -11.02
N ASN A 72 3.36 -13.83 -12.26
CA ASN A 72 4.04 -14.99 -12.86
C ASN A 72 5.48 -14.70 -13.33
N ASN A 73 5.85 -13.43 -13.48
CA ASN A 73 7.19 -13.03 -13.92
C ASN A 73 8.18 -13.00 -12.75
N GLU A 74 9.09 -13.99 -12.71
CA GLU A 74 10.10 -14.12 -11.66
C GLU A 74 11.04 -12.91 -11.56
N GLN A 75 11.50 -12.37 -12.70
CA GLN A 75 12.35 -11.18 -12.71
C GLN A 75 11.64 -9.98 -12.08
N MET A 76 10.36 -9.81 -12.38
CA MET A 76 9.54 -8.75 -11.78
C MET A 76 9.35 -8.97 -10.27
N ARG A 77 9.14 -10.21 -9.83
CA ARG A 77 9.07 -10.55 -8.39
C ARG A 77 10.36 -10.15 -7.68
N ASN A 78 11.51 -10.53 -8.23
CA ASN A 78 12.82 -10.20 -7.65
C ASN A 78 13.05 -8.67 -7.59
N ASN A 79 12.72 -7.94 -8.65
CA ASN A 79 12.82 -6.48 -8.67
C ASN A 79 11.95 -5.81 -7.60
N ILE A 80 10.74 -6.33 -7.36
CA ILE A 80 9.85 -5.82 -6.31
C ILE A 80 10.42 -6.09 -4.92
N VAL A 81 10.93 -7.32 -4.69
CA VAL A 81 11.57 -7.69 -3.41
C VAL A 81 12.77 -6.77 -3.15
N ASP A 82 13.67 -6.59 -4.12
CA ASP A 82 14.84 -5.72 -4.00
C ASP A 82 14.44 -4.27 -3.71
N TYR A 83 13.41 -3.76 -4.40
CA TYR A 83 12.88 -2.43 -4.15
C TYR A 83 12.40 -2.27 -2.70
N VAL A 84 11.62 -3.24 -2.20
CA VAL A 84 11.04 -3.21 -0.85
C VAL A 84 12.12 -3.37 0.22
N VAL A 85 13.08 -4.28 0.04
CA VAL A 85 14.23 -4.44 0.95
C VAL A 85 15.02 -3.14 1.06
N ASN A 86 15.30 -2.47 -0.06
CA ASN A 86 16.00 -1.19 -0.05
C ASN A 86 15.20 -0.08 0.64
N ARG A 87 13.86 -0.08 0.54
CA ARG A 87 13.01 0.83 1.31
C ARG A 87 13.06 0.54 2.80
N LEU A 88 12.97 -0.73 3.20
CA LEU A 88 13.04 -1.14 4.61
C LEU A 88 14.39 -0.79 5.23
N ARG A 89 15.50 -1.00 4.51
CA ARG A 89 16.85 -0.61 4.97
C ARG A 89 16.98 0.89 5.24
N LYS A 90 16.32 1.73 4.44
CA LYS A 90 16.28 3.20 4.66
C LYS A 90 15.47 3.59 5.91
N CYS A 91 14.61 2.71 6.41
CA CYS A 91 13.87 2.93 7.64
C CYS A 91 14.61 2.43 8.89
N LYS A 92 15.84 1.89 8.74
CA LYS A 92 16.65 1.45 9.87
C LYS A 92 17.54 2.57 10.38
N SER A 93 17.53 2.78 11.70
CA SER A 93 18.48 3.64 12.43
C SER A 93 18.82 2.96 13.75
N ASP A 94 20.09 2.99 14.16
CA ASP A 94 20.54 2.55 15.48
C ASP A 94 20.09 1.13 15.88
N GLY A 95 20.07 0.23 14.89
CA GLY A 95 19.65 -1.16 15.09
C GLY A 95 18.16 -1.35 15.30
N GLN A 96 17.35 -0.30 15.16
CA GLN A 96 15.88 -0.34 15.18
C GLN A 96 15.31 0.01 13.79
N MET A 97 14.03 -0.27 13.59
CA MET A 97 13.30 0.09 12.37
C MET A 97 12.15 1.02 12.70
N ASP A 98 12.13 2.19 12.06
CA ASP A 98 11.09 3.21 12.23
C ASP A 98 9.76 2.75 11.61
N GLU A 99 8.79 2.46 12.47
CA GLU A 99 7.46 2.01 12.08
C GLU A 99 6.72 3.02 11.19
N HIS A 100 6.85 4.33 11.44
CA HIS A 100 6.22 5.35 10.62
C HIS A 100 6.84 5.41 9.22
N CYS A 101 8.17 5.27 9.13
CA CYS A 101 8.87 5.15 7.85
C CYS A 101 8.42 3.90 7.06
N VAL A 102 8.24 2.75 7.74
CA VAL A 102 7.74 1.53 7.10
C VAL A 102 6.30 1.71 6.61
N LYS A 103 5.40 2.26 7.44
CA LYS A 103 4.01 2.56 7.06
C LYS A 103 3.94 3.46 5.82
N ARG A 104 4.76 4.51 5.74
CA ARG A 104 4.87 5.36 4.54
C ARG A 104 5.38 4.57 3.33
N SER A 105 6.28 3.62 3.54
CA SER A 105 6.84 2.78 2.48
C SER A 105 5.85 1.81 1.84
N ILE A 106 4.72 1.52 2.50
CA ILE A 106 3.60 0.78 1.89
C ILE A 106 3.09 1.47 0.63
N GLY A 107 2.82 2.78 0.69
CA GLY A 107 2.32 3.52 -0.48
C GLY A 107 3.31 3.48 -1.65
N TYR A 108 4.61 3.62 -1.36
CA TYR A 108 5.64 3.56 -2.40
C TYR A 108 5.77 2.16 -3.02
N ALA A 109 5.74 1.10 -2.20
CA ALA A 109 5.79 -0.27 -2.68
C ALA A 109 4.57 -0.61 -3.55
N MET A 110 3.36 -0.30 -3.09
CA MET A 110 2.14 -0.55 -3.87
C MET A 110 2.13 0.23 -5.19
N SER A 111 2.56 1.50 -5.17
CA SER A 111 2.70 2.30 -6.40
C SER A 111 3.73 1.70 -7.37
N PHE A 112 4.86 1.20 -6.86
CA PHE A 112 5.85 0.52 -7.68
C PHE A 112 5.28 -0.74 -8.34
N ILE A 113 4.61 -1.60 -7.57
CA ILE A 113 3.98 -2.83 -8.09
C ILE A 113 2.94 -2.50 -9.16
N ASN A 114 2.02 -1.57 -8.88
CA ASN A 114 0.95 -1.21 -9.81
C ASN A 114 1.48 -0.69 -11.15
N ARG A 115 2.55 0.12 -11.15
CA ARG A 115 3.16 0.63 -12.39
C ARG A 115 3.74 -0.46 -13.28
N HIS A 116 4.13 -1.59 -12.71
CA HIS A 116 4.68 -2.72 -13.45
C HIS A 116 3.61 -3.76 -13.81
N GLN A 117 2.44 -3.71 -13.16
CA GLN A 117 1.30 -4.60 -13.44
C GLN A 117 0.34 -4.02 -14.49
N ILE A 118 0.25 -2.70 -14.63
CA ILE A 118 -0.54 -2.08 -15.71
C ILE A 118 0.26 -2.22 -17.00
N PRO A 119 -0.20 -2.99 -18.01
CA PRO A 119 0.42 -2.97 -19.32
C PRO A 119 0.34 -1.53 -19.83
N GLN A 120 1.48 -0.95 -20.21
CA GLN A 120 1.54 0.31 -20.94
C GLN A 120 0.76 0.10 -22.24
N GLN A 121 -0.53 0.42 -22.24
CA GLN A 121 -1.33 0.46 -23.45
C GLN A 121 -0.85 1.66 -24.25
N PHE A 122 -0.03 1.39 -25.27
CA PHE A 122 0.26 2.31 -26.35
C PHE A 122 -0.81 2.19 -27.43
#